data_AF-A0A1F8CWR6-F1
#
_entry.id   AF-A0A1F8CWR6-F1
#
_cell.length_a   1.000
_cell.length_b   1.000
_cell.length_c   1.000
_cell.angle_alpha   90.00
_cell.angle_beta   90.00
_cell.angle_gamma   90.00
#
_symmetry.space_group_name_H-M   'P 1'
#
loop_
_entity.id
_entity.type
_entity.pdbx_description
1 polymer ?
#
loop_
_entity_poly.entity_id
_entity_poly.type
_entity_poly.pdbx_seq_one_letter_code
_entity_poly.pdbx_strand_id
1 'polypeptide(L)'
;MRYVTFVVKILVIFAVILLGYYFIYLLPHKGEVKEASSHYSNLVQNRTAYVNLTKLDSKSPSFDIQKSNLVDIIKKTNAKGLEKPINEEERRFFEKQNEILDRVFATDSYEEGVAILKSDESIKLLIDQSNLIDQIKKNIEG
;
A
#
# COMPACT_ATOMS: atom_id res chain seq x y z
N MET A 1 -48.27 -16.65 -29.27
CA MET A 1 -47.80 -15.24 -29.20
C MET A 1 -47.82 -14.66 -27.77
N ARG A 2 -48.94 -14.64 -27.04
CA ARG A 2 -49.00 -14.09 -25.65
C ARG A 2 -47.93 -14.64 -24.69
N TYR A 3 -47.69 -15.94 -24.72
CA TYR A 3 -46.68 -16.59 -23.86
C TYR A 3 -45.25 -16.12 -24.18
N VAL A 4 -44.91 -16.02 -25.46
CA VAL A 4 -43.60 -15.52 -25.93
C VAL A 4 -43.38 -14.07 -25.47
N THR A 5 -44.39 -13.21 -25.62
CA THR A 5 -44.32 -11.82 -25.15
C THR A 5 -44.15 -11.72 -23.63
N PHE A 6 -44.78 -12.61 -22.87
CA PHE A 6 -44.63 -12.69 -21.42
C PHE A 6 -43.21 -13.10 -21.00
N VAL A 7 -42.66 -14.14 -21.64
CA VAL A 7 -41.27 -14.58 -21.42
C VAL A 7 -40.27 -13.49 -21.75
N VAL A 8 -40.44 -12.78 -22.87
CA VAL A 8 -39.56 -11.66 -23.26
C VAL A 8 -39.61 -10.55 -22.22
N LYS A 9 -40.79 -10.19 -21.69
CA LYS A 9 -40.89 -9.17 -20.63
C LYS A 9 -40.16 -9.58 -19.35
N ILE A 10 -40.26 -10.84 -18.94
CA ILE A 10 -39.53 -11.37 -17.79
C ILE A 10 -38.02 -11.28 -18.02
N LEU A 11 -37.54 -11.68 -19.20
CA LEU A 11 -36.12 -11.58 -19.54
C LEU A 11 -35.61 -10.13 -19.52
N VAL A 12 -36.40 -9.18 -20.03
CA VAL A 12 -36.05 -7.76 -19.98
C VAL A 12 -35.98 -7.26 -18.53
N ILE A 13 -36.95 -7.60 -17.69
CA ILE A 13 -36.92 -7.23 -16.26
C ILE A 13 -35.70 -7.85 -15.56
N PHE A 14 -35.39 -9.11 -15.84
CA PHE A 14 -34.24 -9.79 -15.28
C PHE A 14 -32.92 -9.15 -15.74
N ALA A 15 -32.80 -8.79 -17.02
CA ALA A 15 -31.64 -8.08 -17.55
C ALA A 15 -31.47 -6.71 -16.87
N VAL A 16 -32.55 -5.96 -16.63
CA VAL A 16 -32.51 -4.68 -15.91
C VAL A 16 -32.05 -4.89 -14.46
N ILE A 17 -32.53 -5.92 -13.76
CA ILE A 17 -32.08 -6.24 -12.39
C ILE A 17 -30.58 -6.58 -12.37
N LEU A 18 -30.10 -7.40 -13.31
CA LEU A 18 -28.68 -7.77 -13.39
C LEU A 18 -27.79 -6.56 -13.71
N LEU A 19 -28.22 -5.69 -14.63
CA LEU A 19 -27.52 -4.46 -14.93
C LEU A 19 -27.50 -3.53 -13.72
N GLY A 20 -28.62 -3.38 -13.03
CA GLY A 20 -28.70 -2.62 -11.78
C GLY A 20 -27.72 -3.14 -10.72
N TYR A 21 -27.71 -4.46 -10.48
CA TYR A 21 -26.75 -5.09 -9.56
C TYR A 21 -25.30 -4.85 -9.98
N TYR A 22 -24.99 -4.98 -11.26
CA TYR A 22 -23.64 -4.74 -11.77
C TYR A 22 -23.16 -3.31 -11.51
N PHE A 23 -23.98 -2.30 -11.85
CA PHE A 23 -23.58 -0.89 -11.72
C PHE A 23 -23.61 -0.38 -10.29
N ILE A 24 -24.55 -0.85 -9.47
CA ILE A 24 -24.71 -0.38 -8.08
C ILE A 24 -23.72 -1.06 -7.15
N TYR A 25 -23.42 -2.35 -7.36
CA TYR A 25 -22.65 -3.15 -6.41
C TYR A 25 -21.28 -3.60 -6.95
N LEU A 26 -21.26 -4.32 -8.07
CA LEU A 26 -20.02 -4.95 -8.55
C LEU A 26 -18.98 -3.94 -9.05
N LEU A 27 -19.41 -2.91 -9.77
CA LEU A 27 -18.48 -1.94 -10.36
C LEU A 27 -17.77 -1.09 -9.28
N PRO A 28 -18.46 -0.50 -8.29
CA PRO A 28 -17.81 0.23 -7.19
C PRO A 28 -16.90 -0.68 -6.36
N HIS A 29 -17.37 -1.87 -5.97
CA HIS A 29 -16.59 -2.79 -5.14
C HIS A 29 -15.27 -3.23 -5.82
N LYS A 30 -15.29 -3.47 -7.15
CA LYS A 30 -14.05 -3.72 -7.91
C LYS A 30 -13.08 -2.53 -7.86
N GLY A 31 -13.60 -1.30 -7.86
CA GLY A 31 -12.80 -0.10 -7.69
C GLY A 31 -12.11 -0.05 -6.32
N GLU A 32 -12.88 -0.26 -5.25
CA GLU A 32 -12.38 -0.28 -3.87
C GLU A 32 -11.33 -1.37 -3.65
N VAL A 33 -11.59 -2.60 -4.12
CA VAL A 33 -10.62 -3.71 -4.01
C VAL A 33 -9.32 -3.42 -4.75
N LYS A 34 -9.41 -2.81 -5.95
CA LYS A 34 -8.23 -2.42 -6.72
C LYS A 34 -7.43 -1.34 -6.01
N GLU A 35 -8.11 -0.36 -5.43
CA GLU A 35 -7.48 0.71 -4.65
C GLU A 35 -6.79 0.12 -3.41
N ALA A 36 -7.50 -0.66 -2.59
CA ALA A 36 -6.94 -1.35 -1.42
C ALA A 36 -5.74 -2.24 -1.79
N SER A 37 -5.79 -2.96 -2.91
CA SER A 37 -4.67 -3.78 -3.41
C SER A 37 -3.44 -2.94 -3.76
N SER A 38 -3.64 -1.72 -4.29
CA SER A 38 -2.55 -0.78 -4.57
C SER A 38 -1.90 -0.29 -3.28
N HIS A 39 -2.71 0.07 -2.28
CA HIS A 39 -2.22 0.47 -0.94
C HIS A 39 -1.44 -0.65 -0.28
N TYR A 40 -2.00 -1.87 -0.27
CA TYR A 40 -1.33 -3.06 0.22
C TYR A 40 0.03 -3.27 -0.44
N SER A 41 0.08 -3.22 -1.78
CA SER A 41 1.33 -3.41 -2.52
C SER A 41 2.37 -2.33 -2.21
N ASN A 42 1.94 -1.06 -2.08
CA ASN A 42 2.82 0.05 -1.72
C ASN A 42 3.41 -0.15 -0.32
N LEU A 43 2.60 -0.49 0.68
CA LEU A 43 3.05 -0.72 2.06
C LEU A 43 4.01 -1.91 2.15
N VAL A 44 3.72 -3.01 1.46
CA VAL A 44 4.61 -4.18 1.43
C VAL A 44 5.95 -3.84 0.79
N GLN A 45 5.94 -3.20 -0.39
CA GLN A 45 7.17 -2.78 -1.07
C GLN A 45 7.99 -1.82 -0.21
N ASN A 46 7.33 -0.85 0.41
CA ASN A 46 7.95 0.10 1.32
C ASN A 46 8.63 -0.61 2.49
N ARG A 47 7.89 -1.47 3.20
CA ARG A 47 8.40 -2.25 4.33
C ARG A 47 9.62 -3.07 3.95
N THR A 48 9.55 -3.78 2.82
CA THR A 48 10.65 -4.59 2.32
C THR A 48 11.87 -3.74 2.02
N ALA A 49 11.68 -2.60 1.35
CA ALA A 49 12.79 -1.70 1.03
C ALA A 49 13.42 -1.11 2.29
N TYR A 50 12.60 -0.66 3.24
CA TYR A 50 13.03 -0.11 4.53
C TYR A 50 13.84 -1.12 5.33
N VAL A 51 13.36 -2.36 5.47
CA VAL A 51 14.07 -3.42 6.20
C VAL A 51 15.37 -3.81 5.48
N ASN A 52 15.36 -3.90 4.15
CA ASN A 52 16.57 -4.24 3.39
C ASN A 52 17.63 -3.13 3.48
N LEU A 53 17.20 -1.86 3.58
CA LEU A 53 18.11 -0.74 3.77
C LEU A 53 18.89 -0.89 5.08
N THR A 54 18.31 -1.51 6.12
CA THR A 54 19.02 -1.77 7.40
C THR A 54 20.02 -2.92 7.36
N LYS A 55 20.04 -3.68 6.25
CA LYS A 55 20.77 -4.93 6.09
C LYS A 55 21.86 -4.86 5.01
N LEU A 56 22.01 -3.74 4.32
CA LEU A 56 23.05 -3.63 3.29
C LEU A 56 24.44 -3.74 3.93
N ASP A 57 25.34 -4.38 3.19
CA ASP A 57 26.76 -4.43 3.49
C ASP A 57 27.46 -3.21 2.87
N SER A 58 27.95 -2.29 3.70
CA SER A 58 28.65 -1.07 3.28
C SER A 58 29.97 -1.35 2.57
N LYS A 59 30.50 -2.57 2.66
CA LYS A 59 31.74 -2.99 1.97
C LYS A 59 31.49 -3.65 0.62
N SER A 60 30.22 -3.88 0.25
CA SER A 60 29.88 -4.47 -1.04
C SER A 60 30.24 -3.53 -2.19
N PRO A 61 30.82 -4.02 -3.30
CA PRO A 61 31.05 -3.21 -4.51
C PRO A 61 29.77 -2.62 -5.12
N SER A 62 28.60 -3.16 -4.76
CA SER A 62 27.30 -2.72 -5.26
C SER A 62 26.50 -1.89 -4.26
N PHE A 63 27.11 -1.54 -3.12
CA PHE A 63 26.45 -0.89 -1.99
C PHE A 63 25.67 0.37 -2.40
N ASP A 64 26.31 1.32 -3.09
CA ASP A 64 25.67 2.60 -3.42
C ASP A 64 24.48 2.44 -4.37
N ILE A 65 24.58 1.51 -5.32
CA ILE A 65 23.47 1.20 -6.24
C ILE A 65 22.30 0.59 -5.47
N GLN A 66 22.57 -0.39 -4.60
CA GLN A 66 21.53 -1.01 -3.78
C GLN A 66 20.88 0.00 -2.83
N LYS A 67 21.69 0.82 -2.16
CA LYS A 67 21.23 1.89 -1.26
C LYS A 67 20.34 2.89 -1.98
N SER A 68 20.78 3.42 -3.12
CA SER A 68 20.00 4.36 -3.93
C SER A 68 18.66 3.75 -4.34
N ASN A 69 18.67 2.53 -4.87
CA ASN A 69 17.45 1.85 -5.31
C ASN A 69 16.44 1.66 -4.16
N LEU A 70 16.91 1.25 -2.98
CA LEU A 70 16.03 1.06 -1.82
C LEU A 70 15.46 2.39 -1.33
N VAL A 71 16.28 3.44 -1.25
CA VAL A 71 15.84 4.79 -0.89
C VAL A 71 14.81 5.33 -1.88
N ASP A 72 15.01 5.11 -3.17
CA ASP A 72 14.07 5.53 -4.21
C ASP A 72 12.72 4.80 -4.10
N ILE A 73 12.74 3.50 -3.80
CA ILE A 73 11.50 2.73 -3.54
C ILE A 73 10.76 3.31 -2.34
N ILE A 74 11.46 3.58 -1.22
CA ILE A 74 10.86 4.15 0.00
C ILE A 74 10.25 5.52 -0.31
N LYS A 75 11.01 6.44 -0.92
CA LYS A 75 10.53 7.79 -1.28
C LYS A 75 9.31 7.73 -2.20
N LYS A 76 9.37 6.89 -3.23
CA LYS A 76 8.27 6.73 -4.20
C LYS A 76 7.01 6.17 -3.54
N THR A 77 7.16 5.18 -2.67
CA THR A 77 6.01 4.56 -1.98
C THR A 77 5.42 5.50 -0.93
N ASN A 78 6.24 6.29 -0.22
CA ASN A 78 5.75 7.33 0.71
C ASN A 78 4.98 8.42 -0.01
N ALA A 79 5.50 8.94 -1.11
CA ALA A 79 4.82 9.95 -1.91
C ALA A 79 3.44 9.46 -2.38
N LYS A 80 3.37 8.22 -2.90
CA LYS A 80 2.10 7.61 -3.30
C LYS A 80 1.13 7.41 -2.14
N GLY A 81 1.63 6.97 -0.98
CA GLY A 81 0.83 6.76 0.21
C GLY A 81 0.25 8.05 0.79
N LEU A 82 0.96 9.18 0.62
CA LEU A 82 0.51 10.49 1.06
C LEU A 82 -0.39 11.22 0.04
N GLU A 83 -0.30 10.88 -1.26
CA GLU A 83 -1.11 11.49 -2.31
C GLU A 83 -2.61 11.21 -2.11
N LYS A 84 -2.95 9.97 -1.77
CA LYS A 84 -4.34 9.55 -1.54
C LYS A 84 -4.40 8.46 -0.45
N PRO A 85 -4.20 8.80 0.84
CA PRO A 85 -4.21 7.82 1.90
C PRO A 85 -5.59 7.17 2.06
N ILE A 86 -5.63 5.88 2.38
CA ILE A 86 -6.88 5.13 2.64
C ILE A 86 -7.56 5.61 3.92
N ASN A 87 -6.77 6.01 4.91
CA ASN A 87 -7.22 6.54 6.19
C ASN A 87 -6.12 7.40 6.84
N GLU A 88 -6.47 8.06 7.93
CA GLU A 88 -5.56 8.93 8.68
C GLU A 88 -4.41 8.15 9.35
N GLU A 89 -4.59 6.86 9.65
CA GLU A 89 -3.54 6.00 10.22
C GLU A 89 -2.41 5.74 9.21
N GLU A 90 -2.75 5.39 7.97
CA GLU A 90 -1.79 5.21 6.87
C GLU A 90 -1.04 6.51 6.57
N ARG A 91 -1.76 7.63 6.55
CA ARG A 91 -1.15 8.96 6.36
C ARG A 91 -0.10 9.25 7.43
N ARG A 92 -0.47 9.10 8.71
CA ARG A 92 0.44 9.33 9.84
C ARG A 92 1.64 8.39 9.82
N PHE A 93 1.44 7.15 9.41
CA PHE A 93 2.55 6.20 9.21
C PHE A 93 3.58 6.77 8.21
N PHE A 94 3.14 7.23 7.03
CA PHE A 94 4.04 7.75 6.01
C PHE A 94 4.69 9.08 6.40
N GLU A 95 3.95 9.98 7.06
CA GLU A 95 4.49 11.24 7.60
C GLU A 95 5.61 10.94 8.61
N LYS A 96 5.35 10.05 9.58
CA LYS A 96 6.34 9.65 10.57
C LYS A 96 7.53 8.92 9.97
N GLN A 97 7.33 8.11 8.93
CA GLN A 97 8.44 7.47 8.23
C GLN A 97 9.36 8.50 7.57
N ASN A 98 8.79 9.54 6.96
CA ASN A 98 9.59 10.63 6.39
C ASN A 98 10.40 11.35 7.46
N GLU A 99 9.83 11.64 8.63
CA GLU A 99 10.56 12.25 9.76
C GLU A 99 11.74 11.39 10.25
N ILE A 100 11.59 10.06 10.26
CA ILE A 100 12.70 9.16 10.57
C ILE A 100 13.76 9.22 9.45
N LEU A 101 13.34 9.15 8.19
CA LEU A 101 14.26 9.18 7.04
C LEU A 101 15.04 10.49 6.94
N ASP A 102 14.42 11.62 7.28
CA ASP A 102 15.11 12.92 7.31
C ASP A 102 16.24 12.91 8.35
N ARG A 103 16.02 12.31 9.52
CA ARG A 103 17.07 12.10 10.53
C ARG A 103 18.15 11.15 10.04
N VAL A 104 17.78 10.08 9.34
CA VAL A 104 18.71 9.10 8.75
C VAL A 104 19.59 9.73 7.68
N PHE A 105 19.04 10.60 6.83
CA PHE A 105 19.81 11.26 5.77
C PHE A 105 20.63 12.44 6.27
N ALA A 106 20.38 12.92 7.49
CA ALA A 106 21.18 13.94 8.14
C ALA A 106 22.43 13.39 8.85
N THR A 107 22.63 12.06 8.91
CA THR A 107 23.82 11.45 9.53
C THR A 107 25.04 11.48 8.62
N ASP A 108 26.23 11.45 9.21
CA ASP A 108 27.50 11.53 8.47
C ASP A 108 27.93 10.17 7.89
N SER A 109 27.37 9.07 8.39
CA SER A 109 27.66 7.71 7.93
C SER A 109 26.41 6.85 7.76
N TYR A 110 26.55 5.79 6.95
CA TYR A 110 25.48 4.82 6.77
C TYR A 110 25.21 4.04 8.06
N GLU A 111 26.25 3.69 8.82
CA GLU A 111 26.14 2.95 10.07
C GLU A 111 25.33 3.72 11.13
N GLU A 112 25.53 5.03 11.23
CA GLU A 112 24.71 5.91 12.08
C GLU A 112 23.26 5.97 11.61
N GLY A 113 23.04 6.13 10.31
CA GLY A 113 21.68 6.09 9.74
C GLY A 113 20.98 4.76 10.03
N VAL A 114 21.68 3.63 9.90
CA VAL A 114 21.15 2.31 10.24
C VAL A 114 20.82 2.18 11.72
N ALA A 115 21.59 2.80 12.62
CA ALA A 115 21.26 2.81 14.04
C ALA A 115 19.90 3.49 14.30
N ILE A 116 19.59 4.57 13.59
CA ILE A 116 18.28 5.24 13.64
C ILE A 116 17.19 4.33 13.07
N LEU A 117 17.43 3.71 11.91
CA LEU A 117 16.47 2.78 11.29
C LEU A 117 16.18 1.54 12.17
N LYS A 118 17.08 1.21 13.11
CA LYS A 118 16.92 0.10 14.08
C LYS A 118 16.46 0.56 15.46
N SER A 119 16.17 1.85 15.65
CA SER A 119 15.65 2.37 16.92
C SER A 119 14.29 1.78 17.28
N ASP A 120 13.94 1.82 18.57
CA ASP A 120 12.64 1.36 19.07
C ASP A 120 11.46 2.08 18.38
N GLU A 121 11.64 3.36 18.06
CA GLU A 121 10.65 4.15 17.33
C GLU A 121 10.42 3.60 15.92
N SER A 122 11.50 3.28 15.19
CA SER A 122 11.45 2.71 13.86
C SER A 122 10.87 1.30 13.87
N ILE A 123 11.22 0.49 14.87
CA ILE A 123 10.65 -0.85 15.07
C ILE A 123 9.14 -0.76 15.32
N LYS A 124 8.71 0.17 16.18
CA LYS A 124 7.29 0.42 16.42
C LYS A 124 6.57 0.83 15.14
N LEU A 125 7.17 1.72 14.34
CA LEU A 125 6.62 2.12 13.05
C LEU A 125 6.44 0.93 12.08
N LEU A 126 7.38 -0.02 12.05
CA LEU A 126 7.26 -1.26 11.25
C LEU A 126 6.17 -2.20 11.77
N ILE A 127 5.90 -2.22 13.08
CA ILE A 127 4.77 -2.94 13.67
C ILE A 127 3.46 -2.30 13.23
N ASP A 128 3.35 -0.97 13.34
CA ASP A 128 2.17 -0.21 12.89
C ASP A 128 1.91 -0.45 11.39
N GLN A 129 2.97 -0.45 10.56
CA GLN A 129 2.87 -0.81 9.14
C GLN A 129 2.35 -2.23 8.92
N SER A 130 2.80 -3.19 9.73
CA SER A 130 2.38 -4.59 9.61
C SER A 130 0.89 -4.74 9.96
N ASN A 131 0.42 -4.01 10.98
CA ASN A 131 -1.00 -3.95 11.34
C ASN A 131 -1.84 -3.34 10.21
N LEU A 132 -1.38 -2.24 9.60
CA LEU A 132 -2.04 -1.63 8.44
C LEU A 132 -2.15 -2.59 7.26
N ILE A 133 -1.07 -3.31 6.95
CA ILE A 133 -1.03 -4.32 5.89
C ILE A 133 -2.06 -5.42 6.16
N ASP A 134 -2.15 -5.92 7.39
CA ASP A 134 -3.09 -6.97 7.77
C ASP A 134 -4.55 -6.50 7.72
N GLN A 135 -4.83 -5.26 8.13
CA GLN A 135 -6.15 -4.66 8.01
C GLN A 135 -6.59 -4.53 6.55
N ILE A 136 -5.73 -4.00 5.68
CA ILE A 136 -6.03 -3.83 4.26
C ILE A 136 -6.21 -5.19 3.58
N LYS A 137 -5.38 -6.17 3.92
CA LYS A 137 -5.50 -7.53 3.40
C LYS A 137 -6.86 -8.14 3.70
N LYS A 138 -7.35 -8.01 4.95
CA LYS A 138 -8.70 -8.49 5.33
C LYS A 138 -9.81 -7.82 4.52
N ASN A 139 -9.66 -6.53 4.21
CA ASN A 139 -10.64 -5.79 3.39
C ASN A 139 -10.61 -6.19 1.90
N ILE A 140 -9.50 -6.74 1.41
CA ILE A 140 -9.39 -7.25 0.04
C ILE A 140 -9.98 -8.67 -0.07
N GLU A 141 -9.80 -9.49 0.96
CA GLU A 141 -10.19 -10.91 0.98
C GLU A 141 -11.64 -11.15 1.43
N GLY A 142 -12.27 -10.19 2.11
CA GLY A 142 -13.66 -10.24 2.61
C GLY A 142 -14.67 -9.73 1.59
#